data_AF-A0A1H3IDB1-F1
#
_entry.id   AF-A0A1H3IDB1-F1
#
_cell.length_a   1.000
_cell.length_b   1.000
_cell.length_c   1.000
_cell.angle_alpha   90.00
_cell.angle_beta   90.00
_cell.angle_gamma   90.00
#
_symmetry.space_group_name_H-M   'P 1'
#
loop_
_entity.id
_entity.type
_entity.pdbx_description
1 polymer ?
#
loop_
_entity_poly.entity_id
_entity_poly.type
_entity_poly.pdbx_seq_one_letter_code
_entity_poly.pdbx_strand_id
1 'polypeptide(L)'
;MDQIKIGEFLKQLRKEHNLSQEQLADKMHTSSRSISRWENGNTMPDISMMIELADFYDIDIRDLLRGERQSEKMDTDLKETLEMVVEYTEADKAKLLKKVYICGLGMLITSIASMIVYFFTYFWDTGIILTPFLLILASGIFAINTMLAGLQLKGKMSKQKNKKLIAITVTVWVVLAVIILFFLTFFLPKILVNIFGYTLTPVT
;
A
#
# COMPACT_ATOMS: atom_id res chain seq x y z
N MET A 1 -39.77 0.20 -41.09
CA MET A 1 -39.40 1.51 -40.52
C MET A 1 -40.64 2.38 -40.51
N ASP A 2 -40.95 2.94 -39.36
CA ASP A 2 -42.09 3.84 -39.20
C ASP A 2 -41.65 5.27 -39.54
N GLN A 3 -42.03 5.77 -40.71
CA GLN A 3 -41.64 7.10 -41.19
C GLN A 3 -42.25 8.22 -40.35
N ILE A 4 -43.43 7.99 -39.76
CA ILE A 4 -44.10 8.98 -38.90
C ILE A 4 -43.29 9.13 -37.63
N LYS A 5 -42.94 8.01 -36.98
CA LYS A 5 -42.11 8.02 -35.76
C LYS A 5 -40.75 8.70 -35.97
N ILE A 6 -40.09 8.43 -37.10
CA ILE A 6 -38.79 9.04 -37.42
C ILE A 6 -38.94 10.54 -37.71
N GLY A 7 -39.99 10.93 -38.43
CA GLY A 7 -40.29 12.34 -38.69
C GLY A 7 -40.58 13.13 -37.41
N GLU A 8 -41.36 12.56 -36.50
CA GLU A 8 -41.62 13.17 -35.18
C GLU A 8 -40.34 13.31 -34.36
N PHE A 9 -39.46 12.32 -34.41
CA PHE A 9 -38.17 12.37 -33.74
C PHE A 9 -37.24 13.44 -34.34
N LEU A 10 -37.19 13.57 -35.67
CA LEU A 10 -36.47 14.66 -36.35
C LEU A 10 -37.00 16.04 -35.92
N LYS A 11 -38.33 16.18 -35.84
CA LYS A 11 -38.98 17.41 -35.38
C LYS A 11 -38.64 17.73 -33.93
N GLN A 12 -38.55 16.70 -33.08
CA GLN A 12 -38.11 16.83 -31.70
C GLN A 12 -36.66 17.34 -31.64
N LEU A 13 -35.74 16.68 -32.33
CA LEU A 13 -34.32 17.07 -32.38
C LEU A 13 -34.13 18.51 -32.87
N ARG A 14 -34.86 18.91 -33.93
CA ARG A 14 -34.81 20.30 -34.41
C ARG A 14 -35.24 21.29 -33.33
N LYS A 15 -36.32 20.99 -32.60
CA LYS A 15 -36.82 21.85 -31.52
C LYS A 15 -35.88 21.88 -30.31
N GLU A 16 -35.25 20.77 -29.95
CA GLU A 16 -34.22 20.71 -28.90
C GLU A 16 -33.06 21.67 -29.20
N HIS A 17 -32.70 21.80 -30.48
CA HIS A 17 -31.67 22.73 -30.95
C HIS A 17 -32.18 24.16 -31.21
N ASN A 18 -33.44 24.46 -30.87
CA ASN A 18 -34.07 25.78 -31.06
C ASN A 18 -34.03 26.31 -32.51
N LEU A 19 -34.13 25.42 -33.49
CA LEU A 19 -34.09 25.79 -34.91
C LEU A 19 -35.50 25.86 -35.53
N SER A 20 -35.73 26.80 -36.44
CA SER A 20 -36.86 26.76 -37.38
C SER A 20 -36.61 25.74 -38.50
N GLN A 21 -37.66 25.35 -39.23
CA GLN A 21 -37.49 24.47 -40.40
C GLN A 21 -36.62 25.11 -41.49
N GLU A 22 -36.67 26.44 -41.66
CA GLU A 22 -35.79 27.18 -42.57
C GLU A 22 -34.34 27.15 -42.10
N GLN A 23 -34.10 27.39 -40.82
CA GLN A 23 -32.73 27.36 -40.28
C GLN A 23 -32.09 25.98 -40.35
N LEU A 24 -32.86 24.91 -40.15
CA LEU A 24 -32.36 23.55 -40.37
C LEU A 24 -32.11 23.26 -41.85
N ALA A 25 -33.00 23.74 -42.73
CA ALA A 25 -32.85 23.57 -44.16
C ALA A 25 -31.57 24.24 -44.69
N ASP A 26 -31.26 25.44 -44.20
CA ASP A 26 -30.03 26.16 -44.54
C ASP A 26 -28.77 25.39 -44.09
N LYS A 27 -28.81 24.79 -42.90
CA LYS A 27 -27.70 23.99 -42.35
C LYS A 27 -27.48 22.67 -43.10
N MET A 28 -28.57 22.04 -43.55
CA MET A 28 -28.57 20.75 -44.26
C MET A 28 -28.55 20.92 -45.77
N HIS A 29 -28.32 22.14 -46.26
CA HIS A 29 -28.30 22.48 -47.69
C HIS A 29 -29.51 21.93 -48.48
N THR A 30 -30.70 21.99 -47.88
CA THR A 30 -31.95 21.48 -48.44
C THR A 30 -33.07 22.53 -48.39
N SER A 31 -34.28 22.18 -48.80
CA SER A 31 -35.43 23.09 -48.75
C SER A 31 -36.22 22.93 -47.44
N SER A 32 -36.77 24.02 -46.90
CA SER A 32 -37.68 23.97 -45.73
C SER A 32 -38.90 23.07 -45.97
N ARG A 33 -39.34 22.97 -47.23
CA ARG A 33 -40.38 22.04 -47.67
C ARG A 33 -39.96 20.58 -47.51
N SER A 34 -38.69 20.25 -47.79
CA SER A 34 -38.14 18.91 -47.58
C SER A 34 -38.14 18.55 -46.09
N ILE A 35 -37.62 19.46 -45.24
CA ILE A 35 -37.65 19.30 -43.77
C ILE A 35 -39.07 19.05 -43.28
N SER A 36 -40.03 19.87 -43.70
CA SER A 36 -41.43 19.72 -43.30
C SER A 36 -42.03 18.37 -43.72
N ARG A 37 -41.71 17.87 -44.92
CA ARG A 37 -42.19 16.56 -45.38
C ARG A 37 -41.52 15.41 -44.62
N TRP A 38 -40.25 15.54 -44.24
CA TRP A 38 -39.58 14.57 -43.38
C TRP A 38 -40.21 14.52 -41.98
N GLU A 39 -40.40 15.70 -41.37
CA GLU A 39 -40.97 15.82 -40.02
C GLU A 39 -42.41 15.32 -39.90
N ASN A 40 -43.17 15.37 -40.99
CA ASN A 40 -44.55 14.88 -41.03
C ASN A 40 -44.65 13.44 -41.58
N GLY A 41 -43.52 12.75 -41.79
CA GLY A 41 -43.48 11.37 -42.28
C GLY A 41 -43.98 11.19 -43.71
N ASN A 42 -44.06 12.26 -44.52
CA ASN A 42 -44.52 12.19 -45.91
C ASN A 42 -43.44 11.67 -46.86
N THR A 43 -42.17 11.91 -46.51
CA THR A 43 -40.99 11.43 -47.24
C THR A 43 -39.87 11.13 -46.26
N MET A 44 -38.85 10.42 -46.71
CA MET A 44 -37.65 10.13 -45.93
C MET A 44 -36.44 10.88 -46.51
N PRO A 45 -35.51 11.36 -45.67
CA PRO A 45 -34.20 11.76 -46.17
C PRO A 45 -33.48 10.54 -46.76
N ASP A 46 -32.59 10.76 -47.72
CA ASP A 46 -31.72 9.68 -48.21
C ASP A 46 -30.67 9.30 -47.15
N ILE A 47 -29.92 8.22 -47.40
CA ILE A 47 -28.97 7.70 -46.42
C ILE A 47 -27.84 8.68 -46.10
N SER A 48 -27.41 9.47 -47.09
CA SER A 48 -26.35 10.47 -46.92
C SER A 48 -26.86 11.60 -46.01
N MET A 49 -28.07 12.09 -46.27
CA MET A 49 -28.74 13.10 -45.45
C MET A 49 -29.05 12.58 -44.04
N MET A 50 -29.38 11.29 -43.89
CA MET A 50 -29.57 10.68 -42.57
C MET A 50 -28.27 10.60 -41.76
N ILE A 51 -27.13 10.34 -42.41
CA ILE A 51 -25.81 10.39 -41.75
C ILE A 51 -25.49 11.82 -41.33
N GLU A 52 -25.69 12.80 -42.22
CA GLU A 52 -25.44 14.22 -41.93
C GLU A 52 -26.31 14.74 -40.77
N LEU A 53 -27.58 14.34 -40.73
CA LEU A 53 -28.49 14.64 -39.61
C LEU A 53 -28.03 13.97 -38.32
N ALA A 54 -27.59 12.70 -38.36
CA ALA A 54 -27.10 11.98 -37.19
C ALA A 54 -25.84 12.64 -36.60
N ASP A 55 -24.88 13.01 -37.46
CA ASP A 55 -23.67 13.72 -37.07
C ASP A 55 -23.99 15.12 -36.52
N PHE A 56 -24.90 15.86 -37.15
CA PHE A 56 -25.29 17.19 -36.70
C PHE A 56 -25.97 17.19 -35.32
N TYR A 57 -26.77 16.16 -35.03
CA TYR A 57 -27.47 16.01 -33.75
C TYR A 57 -26.68 15.21 -32.70
N ASP A 58 -25.47 14.76 -33.03
CA ASP A 58 -24.62 13.92 -32.18
C ASP A 58 -25.35 12.67 -31.66
N ILE A 59 -25.96 11.92 -32.58
CA ILE A 59 -26.69 10.68 -32.30
C ILE A 59 -26.24 9.55 -33.23
N ASP A 60 -26.50 8.31 -32.83
CA ASP A 60 -26.29 7.18 -33.70
C ASP A 60 -27.36 7.14 -34.81
N ILE A 61 -26.96 6.85 -36.06
CA ILE A 61 -27.92 6.66 -37.16
C ILE A 61 -28.99 5.61 -36.82
N ARG A 62 -28.67 4.61 -35.98
CA ARG A 62 -29.63 3.61 -35.49
C ARG A 62 -30.73 4.24 -34.64
N ASP A 63 -30.45 5.27 -33.86
CA ASP A 63 -31.45 6.00 -33.08
C ASP A 63 -32.37 6.80 -34.00
N LEU A 64 -31.80 7.44 -35.03
CA LEU A 64 -32.57 8.14 -36.05
C LEU A 64 -33.51 7.18 -36.80
N LEU A 65 -33.03 6.01 -37.20
CA LEU A 65 -33.83 4.98 -37.90
C LEU A 65 -34.90 4.33 -37.00
N ARG A 66 -34.73 4.36 -35.68
CA ARG A 66 -35.71 3.88 -34.69
C ARG A 66 -36.73 4.96 -34.31
N GLY A 67 -36.42 6.23 -34.56
CA GLY A 67 -37.24 7.38 -34.19
C GLY A 67 -37.30 7.61 -32.67
N GLU A 68 -36.25 7.22 -31.95
CA GLU A 68 -36.11 7.46 -30.51
C GLU A 68 -34.64 7.35 -30.10
N ARG A 69 -34.16 8.21 -29.18
CA ARG A 69 -32.83 8.03 -28.56
C ARG A 69 -32.88 6.74 -27.74
N GLN A 70 -31.97 5.79 -27.97
CA GLN A 70 -31.69 4.82 -26.92
C GLN A 70 -30.98 5.57 -25.77
N SER A 71 -31.72 5.88 -24.71
CA SER A 71 -31.11 6.35 -23.46
C SER A 71 -30.08 5.30 -23.01
N GLU A 72 -28.80 5.66 -22.97
CA GLU A 72 -27.76 5.39 -21.96
C GLU A 72 -27.72 4.04 -21.19
N LYS A 73 -28.48 3.01 -21.56
CA LYS A 73 -28.49 1.72 -20.85
C LYS A 73 -27.23 0.91 -21.10
N MET A 74 -26.45 1.25 -22.12
CA MET A 74 -25.19 0.58 -22.41
C MET A 74 -24.03 1.08 -21.53
N ASP A 75 -24.18 2.23 -20.87
CA ASP A 75 -23.13 2.80 -20.01
C ASP A 75 -23.35 2.49 -18.52
N THR A 76 -24.60 2.20 -18.10
CA THR A 76 -24.91 1.84 -16.71
C THR A 76 -24.46 0.41 -16.37
N ASP A 77 -24.76 -0.58 -17.23
CA ASP A 77 -24.29 -1.96 -17.05
C ASP A 77 -22.76 -2.06 -17.14
N LEU A 78 -22.14 -1.25 -18.01
CA LEU A 78 -20.68 -1.20 -18.15
C LEU A 78 -20.02 -0.56 -16.93
N LYS A 79 -20.59 0.53 -16.40
CA LYS A 79 -20.13 1.14 -15.15
C LYS A 79 -20.33 0.20 -13.96
N GLU A 80 -21.47 -0.45 -13.84
CA GLU A 80 -21.75 -1.39 -12.75
C GLU A 80 -20.83 -2.62 -12.82
N THR A 81 -20.56 -3.16 -14.02
CA THR A 81 -19.60 -4.26 -14.19
C THR A 81 -18.15 -3.82 -13.97
N LEU A 82 -17.76 -2.61 -14.38
CA LEU A 82 -16.44 -2.05 -14.10
C LEU A 82 -16.24 -1.81 -12.60
N GLU A 83 -17.21 -1.24 -11.91
CA GLU A 83 -17.20 -1.01 -10.46
C GLU A 83 -17.09 -2.35 -9.71
N MET A 84 -17.86 -3.37 -10.11
CA MET A 84 -17.82 -4.70 -9.51
C MET A 84 -16.47 -5.41 -9.73
N VAL A 85 -15.83 -5.26 -10.91
CA VAL A 85 -14.50 -5.83 -11.20
C VAL A 85 -13.40 -5.11 -10.42
N VAL A 86 -13.48 -3.78 -10.28
CA VAL A 86 -12.53 -2.98 -9.50
C VAL A 86 -12.63 -3.32 -8.01
N GLU A 87 -13.84 -3.41 -7.46
CA GLU A 87 -14.04 -3.78 -6.06
C GLU A 87 -13.59 -5.21 -5.76
N TYR A 88 -13.88 -6.16 -6.67
CA TYR A 88 -13.41 -7.55 -6.57
C TYR A 88 -11.88 -7.65 -6.61
N THR A 89 -11.21 -6.93 -7.51
CA THR A 89 -9.75 -6.99 -7.62
C THR A 89 -9.03 -6.40 -6.42
N GLU A 90 -9.54 -5.34 -5.81
CA GLU A 90 -8.91 -4.75 -4.61
C GLU A 90 -9.08 -5.64 -3.37
N ALA A 91 -10.25 -6.25 -3.18
CA ALA A 91 -10.50 -7.16 -2.06
C ALA A 91 -9.60 -8.42 -2.12
N ASP A 92 -9.41 -8.99 -3.30
CA ASP A 92 -8.58 -10.17 -3.48
C ASP A 92 -7.08 -9.87 -3.41
N LYS A 93 -6.62 -8.73 -3.96
CA LYS A 93 -5.25 -8.24 -3.75
C LYS A 93 -4.94 -8.04 -2.27
N ALA A 94 -5.85 -7.46 -1.50
CA ALA A 94 -5.65 -7.23 -0.06
C ALA A 94 -5.53 -8.56 0.73
N LYS A 95 -6.33 -9.58 0.37
CA LYS A 95 -6.21 -10.93 0.97
C LYS A 95 -4.89 -11.59 0.60
N LEU A 96 -4.44 -11.48 -0.66
CA LEU A 96 -3.17 -12.00 -1.14
C LEU A 96 -1.99 -11.32 -0.44
N LEU A 97 -1.99 -10.00 -0.36
CA LEU A 97 -0.96 -9.22 0.34
C LEU A 97 -0.88 -9.60 1.82
N LYS A 98 -2.02 -9.78 2.51
CA LYS A 98 -2.04 -10.27 3.90
C LYS A 98 -1.42 -11.66 4.03
N LYS A 99 -1.73 -12.59 3.13
CA LYS A 99 -1.13 -13.95 3.14
C LYS A 99 0.37 -13.90 2.87
N VAL A 100 0.81 -13.12 1.88
CA VAL A 100 2.24 -12.93 1.55
C VAL A 100 2.98 -12.30 2.73
N TYR A 101 2.40 -11.29 3.38
CA TYR A 101 2.97 -10.66 4.56
C TYR A 101 3.15 -11.64 5.73
N ILE A 102 2.13 -12.45 6.04
CA ILE A 102 2.20 -13.47 7.10
C ILE A 102 3.26 -14.53 6.79
N CYS A 103 3.33 -15.02 5.54
CA CYS A 103 4.36 -15.96 5.12
C CYS A 103 5.77 -15.36 5.25
N GLY A 104 5.96 -14.11 4.82
CA GLY A 104 7.23 -13.39 4.94
C GLY A 104 7.69 -13.22 6.39
N LEU A 105 6.78 -12.86 7.28
CA LEU A 105 7.07 -12.72 8.71
C LEU A 105 7.45 -14.06 9.35
N GLY A 106 6.75 -15.13 8.98
CA GLY A 106 7.05 -16.49 9.42
C GLY A 106 8.46 -16.92 9.01
N MET A 107 8.85 -16.70 7.75
CA MET A 107 10.19 -17.04 7.25
C MET A 107 11.30 -16.27 7.99
N LEU A 108 11.07 -14.99 8.28
CA LEU A 108 12.01 -14.19 9.08
C LEU A 108 12.16 -14.72 10.51
N ILE A 109 11.04 -15.03 11.17
CA ILE A 109 11.07 -15.58 12.53
C ILE A 109 11.82 -16.92 12.56
N THR A 110 11.55 -17.81 11.61
CA THR A 110 12.24 -19.10 11.54
C THR A 110 13.74 -18.95 11.27
N SER A 111 14.13 -17.98 10.43
CA SER A 111 15.53 -17.67 10.15
C SER A 111 16.25 -17.14 11.39
N ILE A 112 15.65 -16.17 12.10
CA ILE A 112 16.20 -15.61 13.33
C ILE A 112 16.29 -16.67 14.43
N ALA A 113 15.26 -17.50 14.59
CA ALA A 113 15.27 -18.60 15.56
C ALA A 113 16.38 -19.61 15.27
N SER A 114 16.59 -19.97 14.01
CA SER A 114 17.68 -20.86 13.60
C SER A 114 19.06 -20.25 13.89
N MET A 115 19.22 -18.93 13.68
CA MET A 115 20.45 -18.21 13.99
C MET A 115 20.73 -18.18 15.50
N ILE A 116 19.69 -17.97 16.32
CA ILE A 116 19.80 -17.99 17.79
C ILE A 116 20.19 -19.38 18.28
N VAL A 117 19.55 -20.43 17.77
CA VAL A 117 19.89 -21.82 18.14
C VAL A 117 21.34 -22.12 17.77
N TYR A 118 21.76 -21.77 16.55
CA TYR A 118 23.14 -21.95 16.10
C TYR A 118 24.14 -21.23 17.00
N PHE A 119 23.83 -19.98 17.37
CA PHE A 119 24.61 -19.19 18.32
C PHE A 119 24.75 -19.92 19.66
N PHE A 120 23.65 -20.40 20.26
CA PHE A 120 23.70 -21.11 21.55
C PHE A 120 24.46 -22.44 21.47
N THR A 121 24.31 -23.23 20.40
CA THR A 121 25.05 -24.49 20.24
C THR A 121 26.55 -24.25 20.05
N TYR A 122 26.93 -23.28 19.20
CA TYR A 122 28.34 -22.96 18.96
C TYR A 122 29.01 -22.33 20.20
N PHE A 123 28.24 -21.52 20.94
CA PHE A 123 28.65 -20.88 22.19
C PHE A 123 28.88 -21.88 23.32
N TRP A 124 28.02 -22.90 23.45
CA TRP A 124 28.15 -23.91 24.50
C TRP A 124 29.39 -24.80 24.33
N ASP A 125 29.79 -25.08 23.09
CA ASP A 125 30.84 -26.07 22.77
C ASP A 125 32.25 -25.47 22.73
N THR A 126 32.41 -24.22 22.25
CA THR A 126 33.74 -23.63 22.03
C THR A 126 34.35 -22.97 23.28
N GLY A 127 33.55 -22.58 24.27
CA GLY A 127 34.06 -21.99 25.53
C GLY A 127 34.82 -20.66 25.39
N ILE A 128 34.97 -20.08 24.19
CA ILE A 128 35.62 -18.80 23.94
C ILE A 128 34.58 -17.69 24.03
N ILE A 129 34.17 -17.37 25.26
CA ILE A 129 33.08 -16.42 25.52
C ILE A 129 33.59 -15.16 26.23
N LEU A 130 34.73 -15.25 26.91
CA LEU A 130 35.19 -14.17 27.76
C LEU A 130 35.54 -12.91 26.96
N THR A 131 36.07 -13.05 25.75
CA THR A 131 36.60 -11.91 24.98
C THR A 131 35.54 -10.98 24.37
N PRO A 132 34.52 -11.44 23.62
CA PRO A 132 33.53 -10.53 23.05
C PRO A 132 32.58 -9.95 24.11
N PHE A 133 32.23 -10.72 25.15
CA PHE A 133 31.37 -10.24 26.23
C PHE A 133 32.04 -9.14 27.05
N LEU A 134 33.32 -9.29 27.41
CA LEU A 134 34.08 -8.25 28.10
C LEU A 134 34.26 -6.98 27.25
N LEU A 135 34.41 -7.10 25.93
CA LEU A 135 34.51 -5.95 25.02
C LEU A 135 33.19 -5.16 24.90
N ILE A 136 32.05 -5.86 24.89
CA ILE A 136 30.73 -5.21 24.88
C ILE A 136 30.48 -4.50 26.23
N LEU A 137 30.85 -5.12 27.35
CA LEU A 137 30.77 -4.48 28.66
C LEU A 137 31.70 -3.26 28.76
N ALA A 138 32.94 -3.37 28.28
CA ALA A 138 33.91 -2.28 28.29
C ALA A 138 33.45 -1.09 27.42
N SER A 139 32.89 -1.34 26.24
CA SER A 139 32.38 -0.28 25.37
C SER A 139 31.15 0.42 25.96
N GLY A 140 30.26 -0.32 26.63
CA GLY A 140 29.13 0.25 27.38
C GLY A 140 29.57 1.16 28.53
N ILE A 141 30.58 0.77 29.30
CA ILE A 141 31.16 1.59 30.38
C ILE A 141 31.76 2.88 29.82
N PHE A 142 32.49 2.79 28.70
CA PHE A 142 33.09 3.95 28.05
C PHE A 142 32.04 4.96 27.54
N ALA A 143 30.94 4.47 26.94
CA ALA A 143 29.85 5.31 26.47
C ALA A 143 29.13 6.06 27.62
N ILE A 144 28.92 5.40 28.75
CA ILE A 144 28.29 6.03 29.93
C ILE A 144 29.21 7.12 30.51
N ASN A 145 30.51 6.86 30.62
CA ASN A 145 31.48 7.83 31.13
C ASN A 145 31.60 9.07 30.22
N THR A 146 31.60 8.90 28.90
CA THR A 146 31.64 10.02 27.94
C THR A 146 30.34 10.85 27.96
N MET A 147 29.18 10.21 28.09
CA MET A 147 27.89 10.89 28.24
C MET A 147 27.82 11.69 29.55
N LEU A 148 28.32 11.14 30.66
CA LEU A 148 28.38 11.84 31.96
C LEU A 148 29.34 13.04 31.93
N ALA A 149 30.51 12.89 31.30
CA ALA A 149 31.47 13.99 31.12
C ALA A 149 30.87 15.14 30.29
N GLY A 150 30.14 14.81 29.22
CA GLY A 150 29.42 15.80 28.40
C GLY A 150 28.35 16.57 29.19
N LEU A 151 27.68 15.92 30.15
CA LEU A 151 26.70 16.57 31.02
C LEU A 151 27.34 17.50 32.07
N GLN A 152 28.58 17.25 32.49
CA GLN A 152 29.31 18.14 33.41
C GLN A 152 29.85 19.40 32.71
N LEU A 153 30.30 19.29 31.45
CA LEU A 153 30.82 20.43 30.67
C LEU A 153 29.77 21.51 30.38
N LYS A 154 28.48 21.14 30.34
CA LYS A 154 27.40 22.08 30.02
C LYS A 154 26.98 22.99 31.19
N GLY A 155 27.62 22.88 32.35
CA GLY A 155 27.47 23.82 33.48
C GLY A 155 26.05 24.03 34.05
N LYS A 156 25.05 23.23 33.63
CA LYS A 156 23.61 23.48 33.83
C LYS A 156 22.89 22.35 34.59
N MET A 157 23.47 21.83 35.65
CA MET A 157 22.86 20.74 36.42
C MET A 157 22.77 21.09 37.91
N SER A 158 21.54 21.24 38.43
CA SER A 158 21.29 21.53 39.84
C SER A 158 21.77 20.40 40.76
N LYS A 159 22.18 20.74 42.00
CA LYS A 159 22.71 19.80 43.02
C LYS A 159 21.85 18.53 43.21
N GLN A 160 20.53 18.63 43.02
CA GLN A 160 19.58 17.51 43.18
C GLN A 160 19.57 16.55 41.97
N LYS A 161 19.77 17.05 40.74
CA LYS A 161 19.93 16.20 39.55
C LYS A 161 21.24 15.41 39.60
N ASN A 162 22.29 15.97 40.20
CA ASN A 162 23.57 15.29 40.36
C ASN A 162 23.48 14.07 41.30
N LYS A 163 22.71 14.16 42.40
CA LYS A 163 22.46 13.01 43.29
C LYS A 163 21.71 11.87 42.58
N LYS A 164 20.70 12.18 41.75
CA LYS A 164 19.99 11.16 40.95
C LYS A 164 20.90 10.52 39.91
N LEU A 165 21.75 11.31 39.26
CA LEU A 165 22.70 10.83 38.28
C LEU A 165 23.71 9.87 38.91
N ILE A 166 24.31 10.25 40.05
CA ILE A 166 25.24 9.40 40.82
C ILE A 166 24.55 8.11 41.26
N ALA A 167 23.30 8.18 41.72
CA ALA A 167 22.54 6.99 42.11
C ALA A 167 22.36 6.02 40.93
N ILE A 168 22.07 6.54 39.73
CA ILE A 168 21.98 5.71 38.51
C ILE A 168 23.34 5.08 38.20
N THR A 169 24.44 5.84 38.24
CA THR A 169 25.77 5.28 37.98
C THR A 169 26.14 4.18 38.97
N VAL A 170 25.90 4.41 40.27
CA VAL A 170 26.14 3.40 41.31
C VAL A 170 25.29 2.15 41.08
N THR A 171 24.02 2.32 40.72
CA THR A 171 23.12 1.18 40.44
C THR A 171 23.62 0.36 39.25
N VAL A 172 24.08 1.02 38.18
CA VAL A 172 24.66 0.35 37.01
C VAL A 172 25.92 -0.43 37.39
N TRP A 173 26.83 0.16 38.18
CA TRP A 173 28.04 -0.54 38.66
C TRP A 173 27.72 -1.75 39.54
N VAL A 174 26.70 -1.66 40.40
CA VAL A 174 26.24 -2.79 41.23
C VAL A 174 25.68 -3.92 40.35
N VAL A 175 24.84 -3.59 39.37
CA VAL A 175 24.30 -4.59 38.43
C VAL A 175 25.41 -5.26 37.64
N LEU A 176 26.38 -4.48 37.15
CA LEU A 176 27.56 -5.01 36.46
C LEU A 176 28.40 -5.94 37.35
N ALA A 177 28.62 -5.55 38.62
CA ALA A 177 29.34 -6.39 39.57
C ALA A 177 28.62 -7.72 39.83
N VAL A 178 27.28 -7.71 39.92
CA VAL A 178 26.47 -8.92 40.06
C VAL A 178 26.55 -9.81 38.82
N ILE A 179 26.50 -9.22 37.62
CA ILE A 179 26.66 -9.96 36.36
C ILE A 179 28.04 -10.60 36.27
N ILE A 180 29.09 -9.86 36.64
CA ILE A 180 30.47 -10.37 36.68
C ILE A 180 30.60 -11.49 37.71
N LEU A 181 30.03 -11.32 38.91
CA LEU A 181 30.03 -12.36 39.95
C LEU A 181 29.31 -13.63 39.49
N PHE A 182 28.12 -13.50 38.90
CA PHE A 182 27.39 -14.61 38.30
C PHE A 182 28.21 -15.29 37.20
N PHE A 183 28.87 -14.50 36.37
CA PHE A 183 29.74 -15.04 35.34
C PHE A 183 30.93 -15.82 35.95
N LEU A 184 31.58 -15.26 36.96
CA LEU A 184 32.68 -15.91 37.66
C LEU A 184 32.25 -17.21 38.36
N THR A 185 31.06 -17.28 38.95
CA THR A 185 30.61 -18.50 39.64
C THR A 185 30.23 -19.63 38.67
N PHE A 186 29.59 -19.30 37.55
CA PHE A 186 29.07 -20.33 36.63
C PHE A 186 30.04 -20.70 35.51
N PHE A 187 30.89 -19.78 35.06
CA PHE A 187 31.71 -19.96 33.86
C PHE A 187 33.21 -20.07 34.16
N LEU A 188 33.72 -19.42 35.22
CA LEU A 188 35.14 -19.52 35.59
C LEU A 188 35.59 -20.97 35.86
N PRO A 189 34.83 -21.83 36.58
CA PRO A 189 35.27 -23.20 36.84
C PRO A 189 35.43 -24.01 35.54
N LYS A 190 34.53 -23.82 34.58
CA LYS A 190 34.58 -24.49 33.27
C LYS A 190 35.75 -24.01 32.41
N ILE A 191 36.03 -22.70 32.44
CA ILE A 191 37.19 -22.11 31.75
C ILE A 191 38.50 -22.62 32.35
N LEU A 192 38.60 -22.66 33.68
CA LEU A 192 39.78 -23.17 34.38
C LEU A 192 40.03 -24.65 34.07
N VAL A 193 38.98 -25.48 34.03
CA VAL A 193 39.11 -26.90 33.64
C VAL A 193 39.59 -27.06 32.21
N ASN A 194 39.09 -26.23 31.28
CA ASN A 194 39.49 -26.28 29.87
C ASN A 194 40.93 -25.79 29.63
N ILE A 195 41.37 -24.75 30.36
CA ILE A 195 42.72 -24.18 30.22
C ILE A 195 43.78 -25.00 30.96
N PHE A 196 43.50 -25.47 32.18
CA PHE A 196 44.46 -26.18 33.02
C PHE A 196 44.38 -27.71 32.92
N GLY A 197 43.43 -28.25 32.13
CA GLY A 197 43.41 -29.67 31.80
C GLY A 197 43.22 -30.62 32.98
N TYR A 198 42.46 -30.22 34.01
CA TYR A 198 42.12 -31.14 35.10
C TYR A 198 41.06 -32.14 34.63
N THR A 199 41.53 -33.24 34.05
CA THR A 199 40.75 -34.48 34.04
C THR A 199 40.63 -34.93 35.49
N LEU A 200 39.45 -34.72 36.10
CA LEU A 200 39.05 -35.50 37.27
C LEU A 200 38.91 -36.95 36.79
N THR A 201 40.02 -37.69 36.81
CA THR A 201 39.96 -39.15 36.72
C THR A 201 39.18 -39.63 37.94
N PRO A 202 38.15 -40.46 37.78
CA PRO A 202 37.47 -41.03 38.92
C PRO A 202 38.46 -41.96 39.63
N VAL A 203 38.80 -41.64 40.88
CA VAL A 203 39.44 -42.61 41.76
C VAL A 203 38.43 -43.73 41.96
N THR A 204 38.85 -44.93 41.55
CA THR A 204 38.16 -46.23 41.65
C THR A 204 37.56 -46.48 43.02
#